data_AF-H6QV70-F1
#
_entry.id   AF-H6QV70-F1
#
_cell.length_a   1.000
_cell.length_b   1.000
_cell.length_c   1.000
_cell.angle_alpha   90.00
_cell.angle_beta   90.00
_cell.angle_gamma   90.00
#
_symmetry.space_group_name_H-M   'P 1'
#
loop_
_entity.id
_entity.type
_entity.pdbx_description
1 polymer ?
#
loop_
_entity_poly.entity_id
_entity_poly.type
_entity_poly.pdbx_seq_one_letter_code
_entity_poly.pdbx_strand_id
1 'polypeptide(L)'
;MFGNKKEVNSEDIVPTLLYSGTRNATFQVMKVVNSAHGTAGEEYNPDSALIRRYHAGTGDMDKDDTILGYKRGDFPCISSTMALGLSQNWKRVRRVIHMGRGSGGPLRYATLLAQKA
;
A
#
# COMPACT_ATOMS: atom_id res chain seq x y z
N MET A 1 -0.90 2.93 -13.48
CA MET A 1 -1.99 2.27 -12.71
C MET A 1 -1.46 0.92 -12.22
N PHE A 2 -2.15 0.18 -11.33
CA PHE A 2 -1.61 -1.10 -10.82
C PHE A 2 -1.52 -2.20 -11.90
N GLY A 3 -2.29 -2.10 -12.99
CA GLY A 3 -2.25 -3.00 -14.15
C GLY A 3 -2.68 -4.42 -13.81
N ASN A 4 -3.20 -5.19 -14.76
CA ASN A 4 -3.45 -6.61 -14.50
C ASN A 4 -2.12 -7.38 -14.45
N LYS A 5 -2.00 -8.41 -13.61
CA LYS A 5 -0.78 -9.23 -13.50
C LYS A 5 -0.35 -9.88 -14.82
N LYS A 6 -1.28 -10.11 -15.74
CA LYS A 6 -0.96 -10.62 -17.10
C LYS A 6 -0.20 -9.61 -17.96
N GLU A 7 -0.22 -8.33 -17.60
CA GLU A 7 0.34 -7.22 -18.38
C GLU A 7 1.50 -6.53 -17.65
N VAL A 8 1.46 -6.49 -16.31
CA VAL A 8 2.44 -5.82 -15.46
C VAL A 8 2.75 -6.75 -14.29
N ASN A 9 4.02 -7.12 -14.07
CA ASN A 9 4.38 -7.92 -12.90
C ASN A 9 4.33 -7.06 -11.63
N SER A 10 4.14 -7.68 -10.46
CA SER A 10 4.16 -6.97 -9.18
C SER A 10 5.44 -6.15 -8.98
N GLU A 11 6.60 -6.68 -9.38
CA GLU A 11 7.89 -6.01 -9.26
C GLU A 11 8.01 -4.75 -10.14
N ASP A 12 7.27 -4.69 -11.25
CA ASP A 12 7.24 -3.56 -12.18
C ASP A 12 6.30 -2.44 -11.72
N ILE A 13 5.49 -2.69 -10.67
CA ILE A 13 4.64 -1.66 -10.10
C ILE A 13 5.49 -0.62 -9.40
N VAL A 14 5.28 0.64 -9.79
CA VAL A 14 5.90 1.80 -9.16
C VAL A 14 5.76 1.71 -7.63
N PRO A 15 6.87 1.75 -6.86
CA PRO A 15 6.82 1.66 -5.41
C PRO A 15 5.91 2.72 -4.79
N THR A 16 4.81 2.27 -4.18
CA THR A 16 3.68 3.11 -3.80
C THR A 16 3.35 2.98 -2.32
N LEU A 17 3.19 4.13 -1.64
CA LEU A 17 2.63 4.20 -0.30
C LEU A 17 1.18 4.71 -0.36
N LEU A 18 0.24 3.91 0.12
CA LEU A 18 -1.19 4.23 0.14
C LEU A 18 -1.64 4.56 1.56
N TYR A 19 -1.95 5.83 1.80
CA TYR A 19 -2.47 6.30 3.08
C TYR A 19 -4.00 6.27 3.11
N SER A 20 -4.57 5.78 4.21
CA SER A 20 -6.02 5.80 4.47
C SER A 20 -6.33 6.19 5.91
N GLY A 21 -7.51 6.79 6.13
CA GLY A 21 -7.88 7.34 7.44
C GLY A 21 -8.19 6.32 8.54
N THR A 22 -8.45 5.04 8.20
CA THR A 22 -8.80 4.01 9.20
C THR A 22 -8.19 2.65 8.87
N ARG A 23 -8.04 1.78 9.88
CA ARG A 23 -7.59 0.40 9.70
C ARG A 23 -8.44 -0.36 8.69
N ASN A 24 -9.77 -0.24 8.76
CA ASN A 24 -10.65 -0.90 7.80
C ASN A 24 -10.44 -0.38 6.38
N ALA A 25 -10.25 0.94 6.21
CA ALA A 25 -10.00 1.53 4.89
C ALA A 25 -8.69 1.01 4.27
N THR A 26 -7.63 0.82 5.07
CA THR A 26 -6.38 0.20 4.55
C THR A 26 -6.60 -1.21 4.01
N PHE A 27 -7.51 -1.98 4.61
CA PHE A 27 -7.90 -3.31 4.13
C PHE A 27 -8.71 -3.23 2.83
N GLN A 28 -9.68 -2.30 2.75
CA GLN A 28 -10.46 -2.10 1.51
C GLN A 28 -9.60 -1.64 0.33
N VAL A 29 -8.59 -0.79 0.58
CA VAL A 29 -7.62 -0.40 -0.44
C VAL A 29 -6.87 -1.62 -0.98
N MET A 30 -6.44 -2.54 -0.11
CA MET A 30 -5.76 -3.76 -0.55
C MET A 30 -6.67 -4.64 -1.42
N LYS A 31 -7.97 -4.74 -1.09
CA LYS A 31 -8.96 -5.44 -1.94
C LYS A 31 -9.04 -4.85 -3.34
N VAL A 32 -9.12 -3.52 -3.43
CA VAL A 32 -9.20 -2.82 -4.73
C VAL A 32 -7.91 -2.99 -5.52
N VAL A 33 -6.75 -2.86 -4.88
CA VAL A 33 -5.44 -3.05 -5.53
C VAL A 33 -5.29 -4.47 -6.06
N ASN A 34 -5.58 -5.48 -5.23
CA ASN A 34 -5.52 -6.89 -5.64
C ASN A 34 -6.52 -7.22 -6.74
N SER A 35 -7.75 -6.70 -6.65
CA SER A 35 -8.76 -6.90 -7.69
C SER A 35 -8.33 -6.29 -9.02
N ALA A 36 -7.80 -5.06 -9.01
CA ALA A 36 -7.26 -4.42 -10.21
C ALA A 36 -6.06 -5.19 -10.80
N HIS A 37 -5.23 -5.76 -9.93
CA HIS A 37 -4.07 -6.55 -10.34
C HIS A 37 -4.40 -8.01 -10.71
N GLY A 38 -5.64 -8.46 -10.54
CA GLY A 38 -6.02 -9.85 -10.83
C GLY A 38 -5.50 -10.86 -9.79
N THR A 39 -5.23 -10.42 -8.57
CA THR A 39 -4.76 -11.21 -7.43
C THR A 39 -5.75 -11.15 -6.26
N ALA A 40 -7.06 -11.09 -6.54
CA ALA A 40 -8.09 -11.06 -5.52
C ALA A 40 -7.94 -12.24 -4.54
N GLY A 41 -8.02 -11.96 -3.23
CA GLY A 41 -7.74 -12.91 -2.15
C GLY A 41 -6.36 -12.70 -1.51
N GLU A 42 -5.37 -12.18 -2.25
CA GLU A 42 -4.03 -11.90 -1.71
C GLU A 42 -4.03 -10.77 -0.65
N GLU A 43 -5.12 -10.01 -0.50
CA GLU A 43 -5.25 -9.06 0.62
C GLU A 43 -5.29 -9.72 2.02
N TYR A 44 -5.52 -11.04 2.06
CA TYR A 44 -5.48 -11.86 3.26
C TYR A 44 -4.14 -12.57 3.46
N ASN A 45 -3.25 -12.56 2.46
CA ASN A 45 -1.93 -13.17 2.53
C ASN A 45 -0.94 -12.21 3.21
N PRO A 46 -0.38 -12.54 4.40
CA PRO A 46 0.63 -11.69 5.03
C PRO A 46 1.91 -11.55 4.19
N ASP A 47 2.19 -12.53 3.32
CA ASP A 47 3.36 -12.58 2.46
C ASP A 47 3.09 -12.15 1.02
N SER A 48 2.00 -11.39 0.79
CA SER A 48 1.66 -10.89 -0.54
C SER A 48 2.86 -10.21 -1.22
N ALA A 49 3.12 -10.61 -2.47
CA ALA A 49 4.14 -10.01 -3.33
C ALA A 49 3.70 -8.66 -3.92
N LEU A 50 2.44 -8.26 -3.73
CA LEU A 50 1.88 -7.02 -4.28
C LEU A 50 1.78 -5.92 -3.24
N ILE A 51 1.03 -6.17 -2.16
CA ILE A 51 0.69 -5.12 -1.20
C ILE A 51 0.61 -5.70 0.20
N ARG A 52 1.29 -5.05 1.16
CA ARG A 52 1.22 -5.42 2.58
C ARG A 52 0.68 -4.27 3.42
N ARG A 53 0.12 -4.60 4.58
CA ARG A 53 -0.46 -3.61 5.50
C ARG A 53 0.51 -3.22 6.59
N TYR A 54 0.51 -1.93 6.92
CA TYR A 54 1.11 -1.43 8.14
C TYR A 54 0.09 -0.60 8.93
N HIS A 55 0.01 -0.78 10.24
CA HIS A 55 -0.73 0.11 11.13
C HIS A 55 -0.15 0.08 12.55
N ALA A 56 -0.47 1.09 13.36
CA ALA A 56 0.08 1.23 14.72
C ALA A 56 -0.11 -0.03 15.60
N GLY A 57 -1.23 -0.74 15.45
CA GLY A 57 -1.54 -1.95 16.20
C GLY A 57 -0.98 -3.26 15.62
N THR A 58 -0.10 -3.23 14.62
CA THR A 58 0.61 -4.45 14.19
C THR A 58 1.70 -4.77 15.22
N GLY A 59 2.04 -6.04 15.43
CA GLY A 59 3.22 -6.40 16.22
C GLY A 59 4.49 -5.78 15.63
N ASP A 60 5.49 -5.51 16.47
CA ASP A 60 6.68 -4.79 16.02
C ASP A 60 7.52 -5.60 15.02
N MET A 61 7.56 -6.93 15.14
CA MET A 61 8.21 -7.81 14.16
C MET A 61 7.58 -7.68 12.77
N ASP A 62 6.25 -7.76 12.67
CA ASP A 62 5.55 -7.62 11.38
C ASP A 62 5.74 -6.23 10.76
N LYS A 63 5.86 -5.18 11.60
CA LYS A 63 6.17 -3.82 11.15
C LYS A 63 7.54 -3.81 10.51
N ASP A 64 8.55 -4.33 11.19
CA ASP A 64 9.93 -4.36 10.71
C ASP A 64 10.06 -5.20 9.45
N ASP A 65 9.43 -6.36 9.38
CA ASP A 65 9.40 -7.22 8.19
C ASP A 65 8.78 -6.50 6.99
N THR A 66 7.67 -5.79 7.22
CA THR A 66 7.02 -4.99 6.16
C THR A 66 7.95 -3.86 5.69
N ILE A 67 8.59 -3.14 6.61
CA ILE A 67 9.49 -2.02 6.26
C ILE A 67 10.73 -2.52 5.52
N LEU A 68 11.38 -3.57 6.04
CA LEU A 68 12.60 -4.14 5.47
C LEU A 68 12.32 -4.81 4.13
N GLY A 69 11.25 -5.59 4.02
CA GLY A 69 10.84 -6.23 2.77
C GLY A 69 10.51 -5.20 1.69
N TYR A 70 9.82 -4.12 2.05
CA TYR A 70 9.58 -3.01 1.12
C TYR A 70 10.89 -2.33 0.69
N LYS A 71 11.82 -2.07 1.63
CA LYS A 71 13.13 -1.46 1.30
C LYS A 71 13.96 -2.34 0.37
N ARG A 72 13.98 -3.66 0.58
CA ARG A 72 14.63 -4.65 -0.30
C ARG A 72 13.95 -4.75 -1.66
N GLY A 73 12.63 -4.62 -1.68
CA GLY A 73 11.83 -4.66 -2.90
C GLY A 73 11.04 -5.93 -3.11
N ASP A 74 10.82 -6.68 -2.06
CA ASP A 74 10.09 -7.94 -2.07
C ASP A 74 8.62 -7.74 -2.50
N PHE A 75 8.09 -6.52 -2.35
CA PHE A 75 6.78 -6.09 -2.83
C PHE A 75 6.74 -4.57 -3.07
N PRO A 76 5.90 -4.08 -3.99
CA PRO A 76 5.89 -2.68 -4.42
C PRO A 76 4.99 -1.75 -3.60
N CYS A 77 4.05 -2.25 -2.79
CA CYS A 77 3.04 -1.40 -2.16
C CYS A 77 2.90 -1.60 -0.65
N ILE A 78 2.75 -0.50 0.08
CA ILE A 78 2.31 -0.51 1.48
C ILE A 78 0.97 0.21 1.58
N SER A 79 -0.01 -0.43 2.20
CA SER A 79 -1.26 0.21 2.65
C SER A 79 -1.15 0.54 4.13
N SER A 80 -1.32 1.81 4.51
CA SER A 80 -1.19 2.22 5.91
C SER A 80 -2.12 3.34 6.32
N THR A 81 -2.33 3.43 7.63
CA THR A 81 -2.79 4.68 8.25
C THR A 81 -1.65 5.72 8.25
N MET A 82 -1.98 6.97 8.54
CA MET A 82 -0.96 8.04 8.63
C MET A 82 0.09 7.80 9.72
N ALA A 83 -0.10 6.78 10.58
CA ALA A 83 0.86 6.36 11.60
C ALA A 83 2.22 5.90 11.04
N LEU A 84 2.32 5.56 9.75
CA LEU A 84 3.61 5.27 9.10
C LEU A 84 4.51 6.52 8.95
N GLY A 85 4.01 7.69 9.37
CA GLY A 85 4.55 9.01 9.06
C GLY A 85 5.88 9.37 9.73
N LEU A 86 6.73 9.99 8.90
CA LEU A 86 7.88 10.88 9.17
C LEU A 86 9.18 10.31 9.76
N SER A 87 9.18 9.24 10.54
CA SER A 87 10.42 8.74 11.17
C SER A 87 11.24 7.76 10.31
N GLN A 88 10.65 7.26 9.22
CA GLN A 88 11.26 6.25 8.36
C GLN A 88 11.85 6.87 7.09
N ASN A 89 13.05 6.41 6.71
CA ASN A 89 13.67 6.81 5.46
C ASN A 89 13.04 6.05 4.28
N TRP A 90 12.19 6.73 3.51
CA TRP A 90 11.39 6.16 2.42
C TRP A 90 12.02 6.34 1.02
N LYS A 91 13.35 6.20 0.87
CA LYS A 91 14.05 6.43 -0.42
C LYS A 91 13.47 5.68 -1.63
N ARG A 92 12.87 4.50 -1.40
CA ARG A 92 12.26 3.68 -2.46
C ARG A 92 10.92 4.24 -2.94
N VAL A 93 10.18 4.96 -2.09
CA VAL A 93 8.84 5.46 -2.44
C VAL A 93 8.94 6.40 -3.64
N ARG A 94 8.22 6.07 -4.70
CA ARG A 94 8.11 6.91 -5.91
C ARG A 94 6.72 7.51 -6.07
N ARG A 95 5.75 6.97 -5.32
CA ARG A 95 4.36 7.39 -5.37
C ARG A 95 3.74 7.37 -3.98
N VAL A 96 3.05 8.44 -3.62
CA VAL A 96 2.21 8.47 -2.41
C VAL A 96 0.77 8.73 -2.84
N ILE A 97 -0.16 7.92 -2.36
CA ILE A 97 -1.59 8.10 -2.62
C ILE A 97 -2.29 8.34 -1.28
N HIS A 98 -2.95 9.49 -1.16
CA HIS A 98 -3.79 9.80 -0.01
C HIS A 98 -5.24 9.48 -0.34
N MET A 99 -5.80 8.47 0.31
CA MET A 99 -7.23 8.17 0.22
C MET A 99 -7.99 9.12 1.14
N GLY A 100 -8.69 10.09 0.53
CA GLY A 100 -9.46 11.10 1.25
C GLY A 100 -10.76 10.55 1.84
N ARG A 101 -11.36 11.27 2.80
CA ARG A 101 -12.78 11.07 3.17
C ARG A 101 -13.65 11.64 2.06
N GLY A 102 -14.42 10.78 1.37
CA GLY A 102 -15.55 11.24 0.58
C GLY A 102 -16.66 11.69 1.51
N SER A 103 -17.21 12.88 1.31
CA SER A 103 -18.47 13.28 1.93
C SER A 103 -19.60 12.41 1.35
N GLY A 104 -19.82 11.23 1.95
CA GLY A 104 -20.87 10.28 1.57
C GLY A 104 -20.38 9.07 0.78
N GLY A 105 -20.26 7.91 1.43
CA GLY A 105 -20.03 6.60 0.77
C GLY A 105 -18.57 6.16 0.63
N PRO A 106 -18.32 4.88 0.26
CA PRO A 106 -17.00 4.27 0.31
C PRO A 106 -16.01 4.93 -0.66
N LEU A 107 -14.80 5.21 -0.15
CA LEU A 107 -13.54 5.59 -0.82
C LEU A 107 -13.69 6.05 -2.30
N ARG A 108 -13.89 7.36 -2.54
CA ARG A 108 -14.04 7.89 -3.91
C ARG A 108 -12.91 8.78 -4.41
N TYR A 109 -11.97 9.21 -3.57
CA TYR A 109 -10.91 10.12 -3.99
C TYR A 109 -9.53 9.71 -3.48
N ALA A 110 -8.58 9.67 -4.41
CA ALA A 110 -7.18 9.35 -4.20
C ALA A 110 -6.35 10.53 -4.73
N THR A 111 -5.64 11.23 -3.84
CA THR A 111 -4.73 12.30 -4.25
C THR A 111 -3.34 11.72 -4.45
N LEU A 112 -2.84 11.81 -5.68
CA LEU A 112 -1.48 11.41 -6.04
C LEU A 112 -0.49 12.51 -5.65
N LEU A 113 0.40 12.22 -4.71
CA LEU A 113 1.56 13.05 -4.43
C LEU A 113 2.81 12.34 -4.96
N ALA A 114 3.54 13.01 -5.85
CA ALA A 114 4.88 12.57 -6.23
C ALA A 114 5.86 12.97 -5.12
N GLN A 115 6.67 12.02 -4.63
CA GLN A 115 7.85 12.41 -3.85
C GLN A 115 8.89 12.94 -4.82
N LYS A 116 9.26 14.21 -4.69
CA LYS A 116 10.48 14.74 -5.32
C LYS A 116 11.65 14.08 -4.61
N ALA A 117 12.51 13.41 -5.39
CA ALA A 117 13.74 12.77 -4.92
C ALA A 117 14.75 13.83 -4.46
#